data_AF-A0A9W7DPL4-F1
#
_entry.id   AF-A0A9W7DPL4-F1
#
_cell.length_a   1.000
_cell.length_b   1.000
_cell.length_c   1.000
_cell.angle_alpha   90.00
_cell.angle_beta   90.00
_cell.angle_gamma   90.00
#
_symmetry.space_group_name_H-M   'P 1'
#
loop_
_entity.id
_entity.type
_entity.pdbx_description
1 polymer ?
#
loop_
_entity_poly.entity_id
_entity_poly.type
_entity_poly.pdbx_seq_one_letter_code
_entity_poly.pdbx_strand_id
1 'polypeptide(L)'
;MMGAGSSHQSNGMPPLDVKSLSVPQLESLLRSQQVSGFRDHNGDRVKLVEEVMKLSLPLSMLLIRSDLKDLMRAPHHDDGSYAPLFIRMAWHNSGTWDKNKGNGGSNGCTFRFPEEKGDPENAGLDLAAEVLAPVHEKYSFLSLADMFILAGCVAIESTGGPFVPFAYGRRDFTSEEAADKYGPSMCPFGDGLHNSHGSRLPEADRGTAEGAPQGCPMHVKEKATIDGVRSVFDRLGFTDREAVCLILLGHMFGRCHLDTSGYEFPWYSFGPTSWSAYEHGLGYLSVYRMAVARGQSKMRVTGKGKRQWEVAFGGGIEPFMMLPSDMALWWDEKFREWVEYYDDNRKQFRLDAVRNFKRLVELGCEGILTEERPFPPSNGGR
;
A
#
# COMPACT_ATOMS: atom_id res chain seq x y z
N MET A 1 8.21 16.79 51.50
CA MET A 1 7.11 15.82 51.44
C MET A 1 7.07 15.24 50.04
N MET A 2 7.29 13.93 49.92
CA MET A 2 7.17 13.16 48.68
C MET A 2 5.70 12.97 48.31
N GLY A 3 5.43 12.74 47.03
CA GLY A 3 4.20 12.12 46.53
C GLY A 3 3.63 12.86 45.31
N ALA A 4 3.32 12.24 44.19
CA ALA A 4 3.53 10.88 43.72
C ALA A 4 3.39 10.95 42.18
N GLY A 5 4.29 10.32 41.44
CA GLY A 5 4.15 10.17 40.00
C GLY A 5 2.96 9.24 39.69
N SER A 6 2.05 9.70 38.84
CA SER A 6 1.04 8.83 38.24
C SER A 6 1.74 7.95 37.20
N SER A 7 2.06 6.72 37.60
CA SER A 7 2.39 5.65 36.66
C SER A 7 1.16 5.39 35.79
N HIS A 8 1.31 5.53 34.48
CA HIS A 8 0.41 4.89 33.53
C HIS A 8 0.54 3.37 33.74
N GLN A 9 -0.37 2.77 34.51
CA GLN A 9 -0.62 1.35 34.40
C GLN A 9 -1.20 1.10 33.01
N SER A 10 -0.45 0.44 32.15
CA SER A 10 -1.03 -0.25 31.01
C SER A 10 -1.99 -1.31 31.57
N ASN A 11 -3.29 -1.12 31.39
CA ASN A 11 -4.27 -2.16 31.65
C ASN A 11 -4.01 -3.29 30.65
N GLY A 12 -3.10 -4.21 31.00
CA GLY A 12 -2.85 -5.43 30.26
C GLY A 12 -4.13 -6.24 30.20
N MET A 13 -4.56 -6.57 28.98
CA MET A 13 -5.70 -7.45 28.75
C MET A 13 -5.51 -8.78 29.50
N PRO A 14 -6.58 -9.38 30.04
CA PRO A 14 -6.46 -10.61 30.83
C PRO A 14 -5.90 -11.77 29.98
N PRO A 15 -5.18 -12.73 30.60
CA PRO A 15 -4.72 -13.95 29.93
C PRO A 15 -5.89 -14.68 29.25
N LEU A 16 -5.66 -15.15 28.02
CA LEU A 16 -6.63 -15.89 27.24
C LEU A 16 -6.38 -17.40 27.40
N ASP A 17 -7.32 -18.12 28.00
CA ASP A 17 -7.30 -19.58 28.00
C ASP A 17 -7.99 -20.10 26.72
N VAL A 18 -7.19 -20.30 25.67
CA VAL A 18 -7.64 -20.79 24.36
C VAL A 18 -8.42 -22.11 24.48
N LYS A 19 -8.05 -22.98 25.43
CA LYS A 19 -8.67 -24.30 25.60
C LYS A 19 -10.07 -24.22 26.19
N SER A 20 -10.39 -23.12 26.87
CA SER A 20 -11.71 -22.87 27.46
C SER A 20 -12.74 -22.28 26.48
N LEU A 21 -12.29 -21.83 25.31
CA LEU A 21 -13.12 -21.14 24.32
C LEU A 21 -13.40 -22.03 23.11
N SER A 22 -14.64 -21.99 22.62
CA SER A 22 -14.97 -22.58 21.32
C SER A 22 -14.36 -21.78 20.16
N VAL A 23 -14.18 -22.42 19.00
CA VAL A 23 -13.69 -21.76 17.77
C VAL A 23 -14.47 -20.49 17.43
N PRO A 24 -15.82 -20.45 17.46
CA PRO A 24 -16.57 -19.21 17.21
C PRO A 24 -16.33 -18.09 18.23
N GLN A 25 -16.07 -18.42 19.50
CA GLN A 25 -15.75 -17.43 20.53
C GLN A 25 -14.38 -16.81 20.31
N LEU A 26 -13.37 -17.64 20.00
CA LEU A 26 -12.03 -17.18 19.62
C LEU A 26 -12.08 -16.30 18.37
N GLU A 27 -12.87 -16.71 17.39
CA GLU A 27 -13.06 -15.98 16.15
C GLU A 27 -13.69 -14.59 16.40
N SER A 28 -14.78 -14.52 17.16
CA SER A 28 -15.42 -13.25 17.53
C SER A 28 -14.46 -12.32 18.27
N LEU A 29 -13.62 -12.86 19.16
CA LEU A 29 -12.64 -12.09 19.91
C LEU A 29 -11.54 -11.53 19.00
N LEU A 30 -10.92 -12.39 18.18
CA LEU A 30 -9.89 -12.00 17.20
C LEU A 30 -10.41 -10.94 16.21
N ARG A 31 -11.67 -11.07 15.78
CA ARG A 31 -12.34 -10.12 14.89
C ARG A 31 -12.55 -8.73 15.48
N SER A 32 -12.76 -8.64 16.78
CA SER A 32 -12.92 -7.35 17.47
C SER A 32 -11.64 -6.51 17.49
N GLN A 33 -10.50 -7.06 17.04
CA GLN A 33 -9.17 -6.44 17.11
C GLN A 33 -8.73 -6.03 18.52
N GLN A 34 -9.41 -6.52 19.55
CA GLN A 34 -8.99 -6.35 20.94
C GLN A 34 -7.85 -7.32 21.33
N VAL A 35 -7.18 -7.96 20.37
CA VAL A 35 -6.32 -9.12 20.65
C VAL A 35 -4.83 -8.84 20.71
N SER A 36 -4.44 -7.63 20.37
CA SER A 36 -3.07 -7.11 20.45
C SER A 36 -2.40 -7.31 21.81
N GLY A 37 -3.20 -7.30 22.89
CA GLY A 37 -2.75 -7.47 24.27
C GLY A 37 -2.84 -8.91 24.78
N PHE A 38 -3.48 -9.85 24.07
CA PHE A 38 -3.71 -11.19 24.61
C PHE A 38 -2.42 -11.99 24.72
N ARG A 39 -2.43 -12.87 25.72
CA ARG A 39 -1.40 -13.84 26.05
C ARG A 39 -2.09 -15.17 26.33
N ASP A 40 -1.39 -16.30 26.27
CA ASP A 40 -1.96 -17.55 26.78
C ASP A 40 -2.27 -17.44 28.28
N HIS A 41 -2.88 -18.48 28.86
CA HIS A 41 -3.17 -18.55 30.30
C HIS A 41 -1.92 -18.39 31.21
N ASN A 42 -0.70 -18.48 30.66
CA ASN A 42 0.58 -18.29 31.34
C ASN A 42 1.24 -16.92 31.06
N GLY A 43 0.60 -16.04 30.29
CA GLY A 43 1.19 -14.75 29.92
C GLY A 43 2.12 -14.78 28.70
N ASP A 44 2.17 -15.89 27.94
CA ASP A 44 3.04 -16.11 26.78
C ASP A 44 2.30 -15.86 25.45
N ARG A 45 2.81 -14.94 24.63
CA ARG A 45 2.22 -14.62 23.31
C ARG A 45 2.61 -15.64 22.24
N VAL A 46 3.78 -16.28 22.34
CA VAL A 46 4.26 -17.25 21.35
C VAL A 46 3.48 -18.55 21.49
N LYS A 47 3.27 -19.04 22.72
CA LYS A 47 2.44 -20.23 22.96
C LYS A 47 1.00 -20.05 22.52
N LEU A 48 0.41 -18.87 22.75
CA LEU A 48 -0.92 -18.52 22.23
C LEU A 48 -1.01 -18.72 20.71
N VAL A 49 0.03 -18.33 19.98
CA VAL A 49 0.08 -18.45 18.51
C VAL A 49 0.17 -19.90 18.10
N GLU A 50 1.04 -20.69 18.74
CA GLU A 50 1.13 -22.13 18.49
C GLU A 50 -0.19 -22.85 18.75
N GLU A 51 -0.93 -22.48 19.79
CA GLU A 51 -2.24 -23.05 20.10
C GLU A 51 -3.29 -22.66 19.05
N VAL A 52 -3.37 -21.39 18.66
CA VAL A 52 -4.31 -20.92 17.64
C VAL A 52 -4.00 -21.51 16.25
N MET A 53 -2.72 -21.64 15.89
CA MET A 53 -2.29 -22.26 14.63
C MET A 53 -2.70 -23.72 14.49
N LYS A 54 -2.77 -24.46 15.61
CA LYS A 54 -3.23 -25.85 15.62
C LYS A 54 -4.75 -25.97 15.42
N LEU A 55 -5.52 -24.90 15.65
CA LEU A 55 -6.99 -24.95 15.61
C LEU A 55 -7.54 -24.71 14.21
N SER A 56 -7.11 -23.64 13.53
CA SER A 56 -7.50 -23.37 12.15
C SER A 56 -6.67 -22.26 11.51
N LEU A 57 -6.49 -22.35 10.19
CA LEU A 57 -5.81 -21.33 9.40
C LEU A 57 -6.53 -19.95 9.42
N PRO A 58 -7.89 -19.87 9.34
CA PRO A 58 -8.59 -18.59 9.47
C PRO A 58 -8.30 -17.86 10.80
N LEU A 59 -8.21 -18.58 11.92
CA LEU A 59 -7.87 -17.97 13.21
C LEU A 59 -6.42 -17.45 13.23
N SER A 60 -5.50 -18.17 12.59
CA SER A 60 -4.11 -17.73 12.46
C SER A 60 -4.00 -16.44 11.66
N MET A 61 -4.76 -16.33 10.57
CA MET A 61 -4.80 -15.11 9.75
C MET A 61 -5.30 -13.90 10.55
N LEU A 62 -6.34 -14.06 11.37
CA LEU A 62 -6.81 -12.95 12.21
C LEU A 62 -5.75 -12.50 13.23
N LEU A 63 -5.00 -13.44 13.80
CA LEU A 63 -3.94 -13.14 14.75
C LEU A 63 -2.76 -12.42 14.09
N ILE A 64 -2.32 -12.88 12.91
CA ILE A 64 -1.27 -12.22 12.11
C ILE A 64 -1.70 -10.79 11.75
N ARG A 65 -2.93 -10.62 11.27
CA ARG A 65 -3.49 -9.29 10.93
C ARG A 65 -3.51 -8.37 12.15
N SER A 66 -3.79 -8.87 13.35
CA SER A 66 -3.72 -8.07 14.58
C SER A 66 -2.29 -7.64 14.92
N ASP A 67 -1.33 -8.56 14.85
CA ASP A 67 0.07 -8.26 15.13
C ASP A 67 0.64 -7.22 14.15
N LEU A 68 0.28 -7.33 12.87
CA LEU A 68 0.64 -6.35 11.85
C LEU A 68 0.02 -4.96 12.14
N LYS A 69 -1.23 -4.89 12.59
CA LYS A 69 -1.87 -3.63 12.99
C LYS A 69 -1.17 -2.97 14.18
N ASP A 70 -0.72 -3.76 15.15
CA ASP A 70 0.08 -3.26 16.27
C ASP A 70 1.43 -2.72 15.79
N LEU A 71 2.14 -3.50 14.99
CA LEU A 71 3.43 -3.14 14.41
C LEU A 71 3.36 -1.83 13.63
N MET A 72 2.27 -1.61 12.90
CA MET A 72 2.06 -0.40 12.10
C MET A 72 1.89 0.88 12.92
N ARG A 73 1.62 0.80 14.24
CA ARG A 73 1.51 1.98 15.10
C ARG A 73 2.91 2.45 15.49
N ALA A 74 3.35 3.56 14.90
CA ALA A 74 4.72 4.05 15.06
C ALA A 74 4.74 5.57 15.26
N PRO A 75 4.42 6.08 16.47
CA PRO A 75 4.34 7.52 16.76
C PRO A 75 5.61 8.33 16.45
N HIS A 76 6.75 7.66 16.24
CA HIS A 76 8.05 8.26 15.96
C HIS A 76 8.48 8.14 14.49
N HIS A 77 7.65 7.55 13.63
CA HIS A 77 7.93 7.41 12.20
C HIS A 77 6.90 8.18 11.38
N ASP A 78 7.38 9.04 10.47
CA ASP A 78 6.57 9.86 9.58
C ASP A 78 5.35 10.47 10.30
N ASP A 79 4.16 10.06 9.88
CA ASP A 79 2.86 10.53 10.34
C ASP A 79 2.22 9.59 11.38
N GLY A 80 3.06 8.92 12.16
CA GLY A 80 2.65 8.04 13.27
C GLY A 80 2.37 6.59 12.87
N SER A 81 2.66 6.18 11.63
CA SER A 81 2.38 4.82 11.17
C SER A 81 3.26 4.32 10.03
N TYR A 82 3.59 3.03 10.05
CA TYR A 82 4.21 2.30 8.92
C TYR A 82 3.21 1.83 7.85
N ALA A 83 1.90 2.05 8.03
CA ALA A 83 0.90 1.57 7.07
C ALA A 83 1.19 2.05 5.62
N PRO A 84 1.46 3.34 5.35
CA PRO A 84 1.78 3.78 3.98
C PRO A 84 3.03 3.10 3.40
N LEU A 85 4.05 2.85 4.22
CA LEU A 85 5.27 2.15 3.81
C LEU A 85 4.97 0.71 3.37
N PHE A 86 4.07 0.01 4.06
CA PHE A 86 3.67 -1.36 3.68
C PHE A 86 2.74 -1.41 2.47
N ILE A 87 1.90 -0.39 2.27
CA ILE A 87 1.14 -0.24 1.01
C ILE A 87 2.10 -0.10 -0.17
N ARG A 88 3.13 0.76 -0.02
CA ARG A 88 4.19 0.92 -1.03
C ARG A 88 4.95 -0.39 -1.24
N MET A 89 5.37 -1.09 -0.18
CA MET A 89 6.06 -2.38 -0.30
C MET A 89 5.23 -3.38 -1.12
N ALA A 90 3.94 -3.52 -0.83
CA ALA A 90 3.06 -4.44 -1.58
C ALA A 90 2.86 -4.01 -3.04
N TRP A 91 2.72 -2.70 -3.31
CA TRP A 91 2.71 -2.16 -4.67
C TRP A 91 4.00 -2.49 -5.42
N HIS A 92 5.17 -2.23 -4.84
CA HIS A 92 6.46 -2.41 -5.49
C HIS A 92 6.77 -3.89 -5.80
N ASN A 93 6.47 -4.79 -4.86
CA ASN A 93 6.58 -6.23 -5.11
C ASN A 93 5.66 -6.72 -6.23
N SER A 94 4.52 -6.04 -6.46
CA SER A 94 3.55 -6.41 -7.50
C SER A 94 3.79 -5.71 -8.84
N GLY A 95 4.37 -4.50 -8.81
CA GLY A 95 4.50 -3.58 -9.94
C GLY A 95 5.49 -4.02 -11.02
N THR A 96 6.26 -5.08 -10.77
CA THR A 96 7.20 -5.67 -11.73
C THR A 96 6.51 -6.63 -12.72
N TRP A 97 5.22 -6.94 -12.54
CA TRP A 97 4.48 -7.84 -13.42
C TRP A 97 4.43 -7.35 -14.87
N ASP A 98 4.64 -8.25 -15.82
CA ASP A 98 4.47 -7.98 -17.26
C ASP A 98 3.52 -9.03 -17.85
N LYS A 99 2.29 -8.60 -18.19
CA LYS A 99 1.27 -9.50 -18.74
C LYS A 99 1.69 -10.18 -20.04
N ASN A 100 2.55 -9.53 -20.84
CA ASN A 100 2.96 -10.04 -22.15
C ASN A 100 4.06 -11.10 -22.02
N LYS A 101 4.88 -11.01 -20.96
CA LYS A 101 5.92 -11.99 -20.64
C LYS A 101 5.44 -13.09 -19.68
N GLY A 102 4.35 -12.84 -18.96
CA GLY A 102 3.84 -13.76 -17.94
C GLY A 102 4.80 -13.91 -16.75
N ASN A 103 5.57 -12.87 -16.41
CA ASN A 103 6.56 -12.91 -15.35
C ASN A 103 6.61 -11.61 -14.52
N GLY A 104 7.33 -11.64 -13.40
CA GLY A 104 7.26 -10.61 -12.36
C GLY A 104 6.06 -10.79 -11.43
N GLY A 105 5.69 -9.73 -10.72
CA GLY A 105 4.64 -9.77 -9.71
C GLY A 105 5.16 -10.26 -8.35
N SER A 106 4.24 -10.45 -7.40
CA SER A 106 4.57 -10.58 -5.99
C SER A 106 5.06 -11.97 -5.56
N ASN A 107 5.10 -12.95 -6.46
CA ASN A 107 5.59 -14.30 -6.16
C ASN A 107 7.11 -14.40 -6.36
N GLY A 108 7.79 -15.07 -5.44
CA GLY A 108 9.24 -15.27 -5.47
C GLY A 108 10.04 -14.38 -4.52
N CYS A 109 9.41 -13.33 -3.96
CA CYS A 109 10.06 -12.34 -3.09
C CYS A 109 11.34 -11.75 -3.72
N THR A 110 11.31 -11.42 -5.02
CA THR A 110 12.51 -11.03 -5.77
C THR A 110 13.14 -9.73 -5.30
N PHE A 111 12.38 -8.86 -4.61
CA PHE A 111 12.89 -7.70 -3.86
C PHE A 111 14.11 -8.02 -2.98
N ARG A 112 14.25 -9.25 -2.47
CA ARG A 112 15.39 -9.65 -1.63
C ARG A 112 16.71 -9.81 -2.40
N PHE A 113 16.66 -9.94 -3.72
CA PHE A 113 17.83 -10.09 -4.57
C PHE A 113 18.48 -8.73 -4.87
N PRO A 114 19.82 -8.66 -5.02
CA PRO A 114 20.56 -7.39 -5.04
C PRO A 114 20.09 -6.39 -6.09
N GLU A 115 19.74 -6.85 -7.29
CA GLU A 115 19.38 -6.02 -8.43
C GLU A 115 18.03 -5.31 -8.23
N GLU A 116 17.04 -5.99 -7.64
CA GLU A 116 15.74 -5.38 -7.33
C GLU A 116 15.80 -4.61 -6.02
N LYS A 117 16.52 -5.11 -5.00
CA LYS A 117 16.75 -4.41 -3.74
C LYS A 117 17.41 -3.05 -3.95
N GLY A 118 18.41 -3.01 -4.83
CA GLY A 118 19.17 -1.82 -5.19
C GLY A 118 18.52 -0.93 -6.25
N ASP A 119 17.32 -1.26 -6.75
CA ASP A 119 16.61 -0.43 -7.71
C ASP A 119 16.27 0.94 -7.06
N PRO A 120 16.57 2.08 -7.71
CA PRO A 120 16.35 3.40 -7.12
C PRO A 120 14.90 3.63 -6.67
N GLU A 121 13.91 3.09 -7.40
CA GLU A 121 12.50 3.23 -7.05
C GLU A 121 12.14 2.42 -5.80
N ASN A 122 12.98 1.47 -5.37
CA ASN A 122 12.82 0.72 -4.12
C ASN A 122 13.51 1.38 -2.92
N ALA A 123 14.12 2.56 -3.08
CA ALA A 123 14.79 3.27 -1.98
C ALA A 123 13.91 3.41 -0.73
N GLY A 124 14.45 3.05 0.44
CA GLY A 124 13.75 3.09 1.72
C GLY A 124 12.86 1.87 2.03
N LEU A 125 12.64 0.93 1.11
CA LEU A 125 11.84 -0.28 1.40
C LEU A 125 12.58 -1.31 2.27
N ASP A 126 13.90 -1.19 2.42
CA ASP A 126 14.66 -2.00 3.39
C ASP A 126 14.13 -1.84 4.82
N LEU A 127 13.68 -0.63 5.18
CA LEU A 127 13.04 -0.37 6.47
C LEU A 127 11.76 -1.19 6.63
N ALA A 128 10.96 -1.36 5.57
CA ALA A 128 9.74 -2.17 5.66
C ALA A 128 10.06 -3.64 5.92
N ALA A 129 11.09 -4.18 5.26
CA ALA A 129 11.53 -5.56 5.51
C ALA A 129 12.07 -5.73 6.93
N GLU A 130 12.85 -4.78 7.44
CA GLU A 130 13.36 -4.77 8.82
C GLU A 130 12.24 -4.73 9.85
N VAL A 131 11.28 -3.81 9.68
CA VAL A 131 10.15 -3.66 10.60
C VAL A 131 9.26 -4.90 10.60
N LEU A 132 9.08 -5.57 9.47
CA LEU A 132 8.29 -6.81 9.38
C LEU A 132 8.99 -8.04 9.96
N ALA A 133 10.33 -8.03 10.08
CA ALA A 133 11.10 -9.21 10.46
C ALA A 133 10.66 -9.87 11.78
N PRO A 134 10.38 -9.14 12.89
CA PRO A 134 9.94 -9.78 14.13
C PRO A 134 8.57 -10.46 14.03
N VAL A 135 7.66 -9.91 13.21
CA VAL A 135 6.36 -10.55 12.96
C VAL A 135 6.54 -11.76 12.04
N HIS A 136 7.40 -11.66 11.02
CA HIS A 136 7.72 -12.81 10.16
C HIS A 136 8.37 -13.95 10.92
N GLU A 137 9.33 -13.69 11.82
CA GLU A 137 9.96 -14.72 12.66
C GLU A 137 8.93 -15.51 13.47
N LYS A 138 7.95 -14.78 14.03
CA LYS A 138 6.83 -15.36 14.79
C LYS A 138 5.89 -16.22 13.94
N TYR A 139 5.75 -15.91 12.66
CA TYR A 139 4.89 -16.60 11.70
C TYR A 139 5.70 -17.17 10.53
N SER A 140 6.84 -17.80 10.82
CA SER A 140 7.84 -18.25 9.84
C SER A 140 7.37 -19.33 8.86
N PHE A 141 6.16 -19.88 9.06
CA PHE A 141 5.49 -20.73 8.09
C PHE A 141 4.94 -19.96 6.87
N LEU A 142 4.78 -18.63 6.98
CA LEU A 142 4.49 -17.78 5.83
C LEU A 142 5.80 -17.48 5.09
N SER A 143 5.75 -17.49 3.76
CA SER A 143 6.83 -16.93 2.95
C SER A 143 6.97 -15.43 3.21
N LEU A 144 8.15 -14.88 2.96
CA LEU A 144 8.35 -13.43 2.96
C LEU A 144 7.47 -12.75 1.91
N ALA A 145 7.31 -13.38 0.74
CA ALA A 145 6.40 -12.91 -0.30
C ALA A 145 4.96 -12.74 0.23
N ASP A 146 4.43 -13.72 0.95
CA ASP A 146 3.10 -13.62 1.57
C ASP A 146 3.07 -12.57 2.69
N MET A 147 4.13 -12.47 3.50
CA MET A 147 4.20 -11.48 4.58
C MET A 147 4.17 -10.04 4.04
N PHE A 148 4.93 -9.73 3.00
CA PHE A 148 4.97 -8.38 2.41
C PHE A 148 3.61 -7.98 1.82
N ILE A 149 2.94 -8.89 1.14
CA ILE A 149 1.62 -8.62 0.58
C ILE A 149 0.55 -8.53 1.66
N LEU A 150 0.55 -9.44 2.64
CA LEU A 150 -0.38 -9.37 3.76
C LEU A 150 -0.24 -8.07 4.54
N ALA A 151 0.99 -7.60 4.76
CA ALA A 151 1.25 -6.32 5.40
C ALA A 151 0.60 -5.15 4.62
N GLY A 152 0.70 -5.12 3.29
CA GLY A 152 0.01 -4.11 2.47
C GLY A 152 -1.51 -4.17 2.56
N CYS A 153 -2.10 -5.37 2.51
CA CYS A 153 -3.54 -5.56 2.72
C CYS A 153 -4.00 -5.05 4.09
N VAL A 154 -3.26 -5.40 5.15
CA VAL A 154 -3.55 -5.00 6.52
C VAL A 154 -3.31 -3.51 6.75
N ALA A 155 -2.37 -2.90 6.02
CA ALA A 155 -2.13 -1.47 6.08
C ALA A 155 -3.32 -0.65 5.57
N ILE A 156 -3.98 -1.08 4.49
CA ILE A 156 -5.22 -0.44 4.06
C ILE A 156 -6.28 -0.51 5.16
N GLU A 157 -6.42 -1.66 5.83
CA GLU A 157 -7.37 -1.83 6.94
C GLU A 157 -7.03 -0.99 8.16
N SER A 158 -5.75 -0.88 8.53
CA SER A 158 -5.30 -0.21 9.75
C SER A 158 -5.55 1.30 9.70
N THR A 159 -5.64 1.88 8.49
CA THR A 159 -6.00 3.28 8.26
C THR A 159 -7.51 3.57 8.47
N GLY A 160 -8.33 2.55 8.76
CA GLY A 160 -9.81 2.64 8.72
C GLY A 160 -10.40 2.33 7.33
N GLY A 161 -9.56 1.88 6.40
CA GLY A 161 -9.95 1.45 5.08
C GLY A 161 -10.76 0.14 5.08
N PRO A 162 -11.19 -0.32 3.89
CA PRO A 162 -11.92 -1.55 3.76
C PRO A 162 -11.04 -2.78 4.05
N PHE A 163 -11.68 -3.88 4.48
CA PHE A 163 -11.03 -5.19 4.52
C PHE A 163 -10.57 -5.61 3.13
N VAL A 164 -9.32 -6.04 3.02
CA VAL A 164 -8.75 -6.54 1.77
C VAL A 164 -8.56 -8.05 1.89
N PRO A 165 -9.31 -8.88 1.13
CA PRO A 165 -9.13 -10.32 1.14
C PRO A 165 -7.74 -10.69 0.64
N PHE A 166 -7.07 -11.54 1.40
CA PHE A 166 -5.72 -12.01 1.09
C PHE A 166 -5.79 -13.45 0.59
N ALA A 167 -5.03 -13.78 -0.45
CA ALA A 167 -4.78 -15.17 -0.83
C ALA A 167 -3.32 -15.49 -0.51
N TYR A 168 -3.08 -16.60 0.18
CA TYR A 168 -1.75 -17.07 0.57
C TYR A 168 -1.27 -18.17 -0.37
N GLY A 169 0.00 -18.55 -0.27
CA GLY A 169 0.63 -19.57 -1.10
C GLY A 169 1.71 -19.04 -2.02
N ARG A 170 2.11 -17.77 -1.89
CA ARG A 170 3.33 -17.29 -2.54
C ARG A 170 4.53 -18.02 -1.96
N ARG A 171 5.56 -18.17 -2.78
CA ARG A 171 6.82 -18.77 -2.36
C ARG A 171 7.94 -17.75 -2.42
N ASP A 172 8.96 -17.99 -1.62
CA ASP A 172 10.26 -17.34 -1.80
C ASP A 172 11.08 -18.24 -2.73
N PHE A 173 11.49 -17.72 -3.89
CA PHE A 173 12.31 -18.49 -4.84
C PHE A 173 13.70 -18.67 -4.30
N THR A 174 14.39 -19.78 -4.58
CA THR A 174 15.84 -19.85 -4.37
C THR A 174 16.58 -18.99 -5.41
N SER A 175 17.88 -18.77 -5.22
CA SER A 175 18.68 -18.05 -6.22
C SER A 175 18.71 -18.80 -7.55
N GLU A 176 18.73 -20.13 -7.53
CA GLU A 176 18.70 -20.97 -8.72
C GLU A 176 17.36 -20.87 -9.46
N GLU A 177 16.23 -20.94 -8.74
CA GLU A 177 14.90 -20.79 -9.32
C GLU A 177 14.71 -19.39 -9.93
N ALA A 178 15.20 -18.36 -9.25
CA ALA A 178 15.15 -16.99 -9.75
C ALA A 178 16.06 -16.80 -10.97
N ALA A 179 17.24 -17.40 -10.98
CA ALA A 179 18.17 -17.34 -12.12
C ALA A 179 17.65 -18.10 -13.34
N ASP A 180 17.01 -19.26 -13.16
CA ASP A 180 16.35 -20.00 -14.22
C ASP A 180 15.23 -19.18 -14.86
N LYS A 181 14.42 -18.51 -14.03
CA LYS A 181 13.27 -17.73 -14.50
C LYS A 181 13.63 -16.37 -15.10
N TYR A 182 14.60 -15.66 -14.52
CA TYR A 182 14.90 -14.25 -14.83
C TYR A 182 16.31 -14.03 -15.38
N GLY A 183 17.08 -15.10 -15.58
CA GLY A 183 18.47 -15.02 -15.98
C GLY A 183 19.39 -14.50 -14.85
N PRO A 184 20.61 -14.04 -15.19
CA PRO A 184 21.63 -13.69 -14.20
C PRO A 184 21.21 -12.61 -13.20
N SER A 185 20.24 -11.76 -13.56
CA SER A 185 19.74 -10.71 -12.67
C SER A 185 18.87 -11.24 -11.52
N MET A 186 18.37 -12.48 -11.61
CA MET A 186 17.44 -13.11 -10.66
C MET A 186 16.13 -12.31 -10.40
N CYS A 187 15.88 -11.24 -11.16
CA CYS A 187 14.79 -10.32 -10.93
C CYS A 187 14.03 -10.06 -12.24
N PRO A 188 12.70 -9.87 -12.18
CA PRO A 188 11.93 -9.45 -13.35
C PRO A 188 12.41 -8.10 -13.89
N PHE A 189 12.24 -7.89 -15.19
CA PHE A 189 12.62 -6.63 -15.83
C PHE A 189 11.61 -5.49 -15.58
N GLY A 190 10.34 -5.83 -15.31
CA GLY A 190 9.28 -4.88 -14.98
C GLY A 190 9.14 -3.75 -16.00
N ASP A 191 9.15 -2.50 -15.51
CA ASP A 191 9.00 -1.29 -16.29
C ASP A 191 10.25 -0.86 -17.08
N GLY A 192 11.36 -1.58 -16.99
CA GLY A 192 12.66 -1.09 -17.48
C GLY A 192 12.71 -0.72 -18.97
N LEU A 193 11.77 -1.20 -19.81
CA LEU A 193 11.66 -0.81 -21.22
C LEU A 193 10.99 0.55 -21.41
N HIS A 194 10.18 0.95 -20.44
CA HIS A 194 9.38 2.16 -20.47
C HIS A 194 9.97 3.23 -19.54
N ASN A 195 10.66 2.84 -18.47
CA ASN A 195 11.35 3.74 -17.57
C ASN A 195 12.68 4.22 -18.17
N SER A 196 12.80 5.53 -18.37
CA SER A 196 13.96 6.16 -19.02
C SER A 196 15.28 5.98 -18.26
N HIS A 197 15.22 5.66 -16.98
CA HIS A 197 16.35 5.40 -16.09
C HIS A 197 16.66 3.90 -15.94
N GLY A 198 15.93 3.02 -16.63
CA GLY A 198 16.13 1.57 -16.59
C GLY A 198 15.66 0.92 -15.28
N SER A 199 14.87 1.63 -14.46
CA SER A 199 14.26 1.05 -13.26
C SER A 199 13.18 0.03 -13.62
N ARG A 200 13.02 -1.00 -12.78
CA ARG A 200 11.97 -2.03 -12.90
C ARG A 200 10.58 -1.49 -12.56
N LEU A 201 10.49 -0.27 -12.06
CA LEU A 201 9.26 0.33 -11.57
C LEU A 201 8.98 1.66 -12.27
N PRO A 202 7.73 2.13 -12.22
CA PRO A 202 7.30 3.33 -12.93
C PRO A 202 7.95 4.60 -12.39
N GLU A 203 8.39 5.49 -13.28
CA GLU A 203 8.77 6.86 -12.90
C GLU A 203 7.54 7.77 -12.78
N ALA A 204 7.55 8.65 -11.79
CA ALA A 204 6.46 9.61 -11.56
C ALA A 204 6.44 10.80 -12.57
N ASP A 205 7.53 10.98 -13.33
CA ASP A 205 7.72 12.14 -14.21
C ASP A 205 8.60 11.77 -15.41
N ARG A 206 8.03 11.80 -16.62
CA ARG A 206 8.78 11.59 -17.87
C ARG A 206 9.19 12.89 -18.56
N GLY A 207 8.98 14.02 -17.91
CA GLY A 207 9.23 15.32 -18.49
C GLY A 207 8.14 15.78 -19.46
N THR A 208 8.35 16.98 -19.97
CA THR A 208 7.51 17.55 -21.02
C THR A 208 7.86 16.94 -22.37
N ALA A 209 6.87 16.82 -23.26
CA ALA A 209 7.09 16.38 -24.63
C ALA A 209 8.10 17.29 -25.36
N GLU A 210 9.08 16.68 -26.03
CA GLU A 210 10.09 17.40 -26.78
C GLU A 210 9.45 18.23 -27.90
N GLY A 211 9.79 19.52 -27.99
CA GLY A 211 9.25 20.43 -29.00
C GLY A 211 7.79 20.87 -28.78
N ALA A 212 7.19 20.61 -27.61
CA ALA A 212 5.84 21.06 -27.30
C ALA A 212 5.70 22.60 -27.48
N PRO A 213 4.68 23.10 -28.22
CA PRO A 213 4.51 24.53 -28.46
C PRO A 213 4.38 25.33 -27.15
N GLN A 214 4.95 26.54 -27.13
CA GLN A 214 4.79 27.43 -25.99
C GLN A 214 3.30 27.76 -25.78
N GLY A 215 2.82 27.56 -24.55
CA GLY A 215 1.42 27.83 -24.19
C GLY A 215 0.42 26.75 -24.61
N CYS A 216 0.86 25.60 -25.12
CA CYS A 216 -0.05 24.49 -25.39
C CYS A 216 -0.71 23.96 -24.10
N PRO A 217 -1.91 23.35 -24.20
CA PRO A 217 -2.56 22.72 -23.06
C PRO A 217 -1.70 21.63 -22.42
N MET A 218 -1.89 21.39 -21.12
CA MET A 218 -1.06 20.43 -20.36
C MET A 218 -1.14 18.99 -20.90
N HIS A 219 -2.26 18.56 -21.49
CA HIS A 219 -2.36 17.24 -22.11
C HIS A 219 -1.44 17.06 -23.33
N VAL A 220 -1.08 18.16 -24.00
CA VAL A 220 -0.08 18.17 -25.08
C VAL A 220 1.32 18.25 -24.47
N LYS A 221 1.50 19.17 -23.52
CA LYS A 221 2.80 19.45 -22.91
C LYS A 221 3.38 18.27 -22.13
N GLU A 222 2.55 17.55 -21.38
CA GLU A 222 2.95 16.46 -20.46
C GLU A 222 2.58 15.08 -21.03
N LYS A 223 2.45 14.98 -22.36
CA LYS A 223 2.04 13.75 -23.04
C LYS A 223 2.91 12.55 -22.68
N ALA A 224 4.22 12.73 -22.53
CA ALA A 224 5.15 11.67 -22.16
C ALA A 224 4.81 11.07 -20.78
N THR A 225 4.48 11.90 -19.79
CA THR A 225 4.08 11.45 -18.45
C THR A 225 2.71 10.76 -18.50
N ILE A 226 1.75 11.31 -19.24
CA ILE A 226 0.40 10.73 -19.42
C ILE A 226 0.49 9.34 -20.07
N ASP A 227 1.21 9.23 -21.20
CA ASP A 227 1.44 7.97 -21.89
C ASP A 227 2.21 7.00 -20.99
N GLY A 228 3.15 7.50 -20.17
CA GLY A 228 3.89 6.73 -19.19
C GLY A 228 2.97 6.05 -18.19
N VAL A 229 2.11 6.81 -17.51
CA VAL A 229 1.10 6.27 -16.58
C VAL A 229 0.26 5.21 -17.28
N ARG A 230 -0.27 5.50 -18.46
CA ARG A 230 -1.11 4.54 -19.21
C ARG A 230 -0.36 3.26 -19.58
N SER A 231 0.89 3.37 -20.04
CA SER A 231 1.71 2.22 -20.47
C SER A 231 2.04 1.27 -19.32
N VAL A 232 2.29 1.82 -18.12
CA VAL A 232 2.56 1.05 -16.90
C VAL A 232 1.35 0.18 -16.55
N PHE A 233 0.16 0.80 -16.49
CA PHE A 233 -1.04 0.07 -16.09
C PHE A 233 -1.51 -0.87 -17.20
N ASP A 234 -1.31 -0.54 -18.47
CA ASP A 234 -1.54 -1.49 -19.56
C ASP A 234 -0.62 -2.72 -19.45
N ARG A 235 0.69 -2.54 -19.18
CA ARG A 235 1.63 -3.65 -18.92
C ARG A 235 1.15 -4.55 -17.78
N LEU A 236 0.61 -3.94 -16.73
CA LEU A 236 0.04 -4.66 -15.59
C LEU A 236 -1.33 -5.32 -15.89
N GLY A 237 -1.96 -4.96 -17.01
CA GLY A 237 -3.26 -5.49 -17.45
C GLY A 237 -4.47 -4.73 -16.94
N PHE A 238 -4.30 -3.50 -16.47
CA PHE A 238 -5.36 -2.64 -15.96
C PHE A 238 -5.87 -1.66 -17.01
N THR A 239 -7.17 -1.35 -16.94
CA THR A 239 -7.81 -0.28 -17.69
C THR A 239 -7.52 1.09 -17.08
N ASP A 240 -7.78 2.18 -17.82
CA ASP A 240 -7.66 3.55 -17.32
C ASP A 240 -8.44 3.77 -16.00
N ARG A 241 -9.64 3.19 -15.87
CA ARG A 241 -10.45 3.25 -14.64
C ARG A 241 -9.74 2.61 -13.45
N GLU A 242 -9.16 1.44 -13.67
CA GLU A 242 -8.49 0.68 -12.61
C GLU A 242 -7.15 1.33 -12.25
N ALA A 243 -6.44 1.90 -13.22
CA ALA A 243 -5.24 2.69 -13.02
C ALA A 243 -5.50 3.90 -12.11
N VAL A 244 -6.49 4.73 -12.47
CA VAL A 244 -6.91 5.89 -11.66
C VAL A 244 -7.31 5.44 -10.25
N CYS A 245 -8.05 4.34 -10.12
CA CYS A 245 -8.45 3.81 -8.83
C CYS A 245 -7.24 3.42 -7.94
N LEU A 246 -6.24 2.75 -8.51
CA LEU A 246 -5.05 2.29 -7.77
C LEU A 246 -4.14 3.45 -7.36
N ILE A 247 -3.95 4.44 -8.24
CA ILE A 247 -3.16 5.64 -7.92
C ILE A 247 -3.82 6.43 -6.81
N LEU A 248 -5.13 6.71 -6.92
CA LEU A 248 -5.88 7.42 -5.87
C LEU A 248 -5.91 6.64 -4.54
N LEU A 249 -5.96 5.30 -4.59
CA LEU A 249 -5.87 4.46 -3.39
C LEU A 249 -4.51 4.61 -2.70
N GLY A 250 -3.41 4.47 -3.44
CA GLY A 250 -2.07 4.54 -2.88
C GLY A 250 -1.75 5.92 -2.34
N HIS A 251 -1.96 6.96 -3.15
CA HIS A 251 -1.59 8.34 -2.85
C HIS A 251 -2.60 9.06 -1.94
N MET A 252 -3.64 8.40 -1.46
CA MET A 252 -4.39 8.90 -0.30
C MET A 252 -3.56 8.79 0.99
N PHE A 253 -2.54 7.93 1.00
CA PHE A 253 -1.76 7.60 2.18
C PHE A 253 -0.31 8.06 2.08
N GLY A 254 0.25 8.44 3.23
CA GLY A 254 1.66 8.73 3.43
C GLY A 254 2.12 10.01 2.76
N ARG A 255 3.42 10.01 2.46
CA ARG A 255 4.17 11.16 1.95
C ARG A 255 5.34 10.71 1.09
N CYS A 256 5.86 11.64 0.30
CA CYS A 256 7.17 11.50 -0.32
C CYS A 256 8.28 12.04 0.60
N HIS A 257 9.50 11.54 0.41
CA HIS A 257 10.70 12.02 1.09
C HIS A 257 11.79 12.39 0.08
N LEU A 258 12.46 13.53 0.33
CA LEU A 258 13.49 14.06 -0.58
C LEU A 258 14.61 13.07 -0.81
N ASP A 259 15.02 12.33 0.22
CA ASP A 259 16.19 11.46 0.14
C ASP A 259 15.91 10.11 -0.52
N THR A 260 14.66 9.65 -0.56
CA THR A 260 14.29 8.38 -1.19
C THR A 260 13.76 8.56 -2.62
N SER A 261 13.00 9.63 -2.88
CA SER A 261 12.31 9.83 -4.16
C SER A 261 12.68 11.14 -4.87
N GLY A 262 13.26 12.09 -4.14
CA GLY A 262 13.45 13.46 -4.60
C GLY A 262 12.20 14.34 -4.52
N TYR A 263 11.05 13.78 -4.19
CA TYR A 263 9.79 14.48 -3.91
C TYR A 263 9.58 14.65 -2.41
N GLU A 264 8.69 15.54 -1.99
CA GLU A 264 8.43 15.76 -0.56
C GLU A 264 6.99 16.16 -0.27
N PHE A 265 6.61 15.97 1.01
CA PHE A 265 5.30 16.24 1.62
C PHE A 265 4.26 15.14 1.41
N PRO A 266 3.19 15.13 2.24
CA PRO A 266 2.04 14.25 2.05
C PRO A 266 1.13 14.71 0.90
N TRP A 267 0.46 13.74 0.27
CA TRP A 267 -0.64 14.03 -0.65
C TRP A 267 -1.88 14.59 0.08
N TYR A 268 -2.05 14.25 1.36
CA TYR A 268 -3.15 14.72 2.20
C TYR A 268 -2.69 15.02 3.64
N SER A 269 -2.28 16.26 3.92
CA SER A 269 -1.67 16.62 5.21
C SER A 269 -2.62 16.59 6.41
N PHE A 270 -3.94 16.56 6.21
CA PHE A 270 -4.89 16.50 7.34
C PHE A 270 -4.99 15.10 7.97
N GLY A 271 -4.57 14.05 7.27
CA GLY A 271 -4.67 12.68 7.74
C GLY A 271 -4.01 11.68 6.80
N PRO A 272 -2.68 11.76 6.61
CA PRO A 272 -1.96 10.90 5.64
C PRO A 272 -1.94 9.42 6.05
N THR A 273 -2.32 9.08 7.29
CA THR A 273 -2.38 7.69 7.78
C THR A 273 -3.81 7.21 8.01
N SER A 274 -4.81 7.90 7.44
CA SER A 274 -6.22 7.58 7.60
C SER A 274 -6.92 7.41 6.25
N TRP A 275 -7.89 6.50 6.18
CA TRP A 275 -8.82 6.39 5.06
C TRP A 275 -9.66 7.67 5.02
N SER A 276 -9.21 8.63 4.23
CA SER A 276 -9.78 9.98 4.16
C SER A 276 -10.68 10.17 2.93
N ALA A 277 -11.05 9.10 2.23
CA ALA A 277 -12.10 9.08 1.20
C ALA A 277 -13.48 8.86 1.85
N TYR A 278 -13.91 9.81 2.68
CA TYR A 278 -15.17 9.74 3.42
C TYR A 278 -16.38 9.62 2.48
N GLU A 279 -17.34 8.75 2.79
CA GLU A 279 -18.57 8.62 1.99
C GLU A 279 -19.36 9.93 1.87
N HIS A 280 -19.26 10.79 2.89
CA HIS A 280 -19.87 12.11 2.94
C HIS A 280 -18.85 13.13 3.46
N GLY A 281 -18.74 14.30 2.81
CA GLY A 281 -17.91 15.42 3.27
C GLY A 281 -16.59 15.60 2.53
N LEU A 282 -15.71 16.44 3.09
CA LEU A 282 -14.43 16.82 2.48
C LEU A 282 -13.35 15.79 2.85
N GLY A 283 -12.91 15.03 1.86
CA GLY A 283 -11.87 14.01 1.96
C GLY A 283 -10.76 14.22 0.93
N TYR A 284 -9.76 13.31 0.88
CA TYR A 284 -8.65 13.39 -0.08
C TYR A 284 -9.13 13.63 -1.53
N LEU A 285 -10.10 12.83 -2.00
CA LEU A 285 -10.64 12.96 -3.37
C LEU A 285 -11.23 14.35 -3.65
N SER A 286 -12.00 14.93 -2.71
CA SER A 286 -12.51 16.30 -2.84
C SER A 286 -11.37 17.31 -2.90
N VAL A 287 -10.38 17.19 -2.01
CA VAL A 287 -9.31 18.18 -1.93
C VAL A 287 -8.42 18.09 -3.16
N TYR A 288 -8.09 16.89 -3.62
CA TYR A 288 -7.40 16.66 -4.88
C TYR A 288 -8.14 17.31 -6.04
N ARG A 289 -9.43 17.00 -6.23
CA ARG A 289 -10.24 17.59 -7.30
C ARG A 289 -10.29 19.11 -7.19
N MET A 290 -10.58 19.65 -6.00
CA MET A 290 -10.64 21.10 -5.80
C MET A 290 -9.31 21.78 -6.10
N ALA A 291 -8.20 21.23 -5.60
CA ALA A 291 -6.86 21.77 -5.78
C ALA A 291 -6.44 21.83 -7.25
N VAL A 292 -6.64 20.71 -7.95
CA VAL A 292 -6.18 20.55 -9.33
C VAL A 292 -7.15 21.22 -10.30
N ALA A 293 -8.47 21.02 -10.14
CA ALA A 293 -9.49 21.58 -11.03
C ALA A 293 -9.55 23.11 -11.00
N ARG A 294 -9.37 23.71 -9.81
CA ARG A 294 -9.46 25.17 -9.64
C ARG A 294 -8.13 25.87 -9.90
N GLY A 295 -7.09 25.15 -10.35
CA GLY A 295 -5.76 25.70 -10.59
C GLY A 295 -5.10 26.27 -9.35
N GLN A 296 -5.44 25.75 -8.16
CA GLN A 296 -4.89 26.23 -6.88
C GLN A 296 -3.50 25.66 -6.60
N SER A 297 -3.19 24.50 -7.20
CA SER A 297 -1.87 23.89 -7.13
C SER A 297 -0.82 24.70 -7.90
N LYS A 298 0.36 24.90 -7.33
CA LYS A 298 1.49 25.56 -7.98
C LYS A 298 2.63 24.57 -8.19
N MET A 299 3.23 24.59 -9.38
CA MET A 299 4.43 23.80 -9.65
C MET A 299 5.63 24.39 -8.87
N ARG A 300 6.41 23.51 -8.26
CA ARG A 300 7.70 23.79 -7.62
C ARG A 300 8.72 22.73 -8.06
N VAL A 301 9.98 23.14 -8.12
CA VAL A 301 11.11 22.20 -8.26
C VAL A 301 11.72 21.97 -6.87
N THR A 302 11.84 20.71 -6.46
CA THR A 302 12.41 20.34 -5.16
C THR A 302 13.92 20.58 -5.10
N GLY A 303 14.51 20.48 -3.90
CA GLY A 303 15.96 20.54 -3.73
C GLY A 303 16.73 19.44 -4.48
N LYS A 304 16.04 18.39 -4.95
CA LYS A 304 16.61 17.29 -5.77
C LYS A 304 16.25 17.41 -7.26
N GLY A 305 15.71 18.56 -7.69
CA GLY A 305 15.42 18.83 -9.10
C GLY A 305 14.13 18.18 -9.64
N LYS A 306 13.28 17.60 -8.77
CA LYS A 306 12.01 16.98 -9.18
C LYS A 306 10.90 18.03 -9.31
N ARG A 307 10.03 17.93 -10.31
CA ARG A 307 8.85 18.80 -10.46
C ARG A 307 7.70 18.24 -9.64
N GLN A 308 7.13 19.01 -8.73
CA GLN A 308 5.91 18.64 -8.02
C GLN A 308 4.94 19.81 -7.97
N TRP A 309 3.68 19.51 -7.69
CA TRP A 309 2.63 20.50 -7.51
C TRP A 309 2.23 20.57 -6.05
N GLU A 310 2.06 21.77 -5.53
CA GLU A 310 1.79 21.99 -4.11
C GLU A 310 0.56 22.88 -3.90
N VAL A 311 -0.20 22.59 -2.84
CA VAL A 311 -1.33 23.40 -2.38
C VAL A 311 -1.11 23.73 -0.92
N ALA A 312 -0.96 25.02 -0.62
CA ALA A 312 -0.80 25.50 0.74
C ALA A 312 -2.15 25.90 1.35
N PHE A 313 -2.40 25.50 2.59
CA PHE A 313 -3.62 25.81 3.34
C PHE A 313 -3.40 26.87 4.45
N GLY A 314 -2.16 27.31 4.65
CA GLY A 314 -1.79 28.24 5.73
C GLY A 314 -1.79 27.58 7.12
N GLY A 315 -1.62 28.38 8.17
CA GLY A 315 -1.78 27.90 9.55
C GLY A 315 -0.74 26.87 10.03
N GLY A 316 0.43 26.79 9.38
CA GLY A 316 1.49 25.83 9.75
C GLY A 316 1.24 24.40 9.26
N ILE A 317 0.20 24.16 8.45
CA ILE A 317 -0.06 22.88 7.82
C ILE A 317 0.93 22.67 6.66
N GLU A 318 1.59 21.51 6.61
CA GLU A 318 2.44 21.13 5.48
C GLU A 318 1.65 21.19 4.17
N PRO A 319 2.25 21.66 3.06
CA PRO A 319 1.57 21.69 1.77
C PRO A 319 1.11 20.30 1.35
N PHE A 320 -0.03 20.24 0.66
CA PHE A 320 -0.44 19.01 -0.02
C PHE A 320 0.37 18.95 -1.30
N MET A 321 0.89 17.77 -1.63
CA MET A 321 1.66 17.58 -2.85
C MET A 321 0.95 16.68 -3.86
N MET A 322 1.30 16.87 -5.13
CA MET A 322 0.95 16.02 -6.24
C MET A 322 2.18 15.81 -7.11
N LEU A 323 2.44 14.57 -7.49
CA LEU A 323 3.43 14.20 -8.49
C LEU A 323 2.98 14.64 -9.90
N PRO A 324 3.90 14.70 -10.87
CA PRO A 324 3.51 14.91 -12.28
C PRO A 324 2.56 13.82 -12.77
N SER A 325 2.74 12.56 -12.32
CA SER A 325 1.83 11.44 -12.56
C SER A 325 0.46 11.60 -11.91
N ASP A 326 0.36 12.24 -10.74
CA ASP A 326 -0.93 12.60 -10.15
C ASP A 326 -1.63 13.66 -10.99
N MET A 327 -0.89 14.67 -11.43
CA MET A 327 -1.45 15.73 -12.27
C MET A 327 -1.87 15.22 -13.65
N ALA A 328 -1.20 14.19 -14.18
CA ALA A 328 -1.56 13.51 -15.42
C ALA A 328 -2.99 12.96 -15.39
N LEU A 329 -3.48 12.53 -14.22
CA LEU A 329 -4.87 12.06 -14.06
C LEU A 329 -5.90 13.15 -14.33
N TRP A 330 -5.54 14.42 -14.17
CA TRP A 330 -6.43 15.55 -14.46
C TRP A 330 -6.21 16.14 -15.85
N TRP A 331 -4.97 16.14 -16.35
CA TRP A 331 -4.65 16.68 -17.66
C TRP A 331 -5.20 15.81 -18.80
N ASP A 332 -5.18 14.49 -18.65
CA ASP A 332 -5.78 13.56 -19.59
C ASP A 332 -7.30 13.47 -19.39
N GLU A 333 -8.08 13.70 -20.45
CA GLU A 333 -9.54 13.73 -20.36
C GLU A 333 -10.15 12.37 -19.93
N LYS A 334 -9.53 11.25 -20.35
CA LYS A 334 -10.03 9.91 -20.03
C LYS A 334 -9.71 9.49 -18.61
N PHE A 335 -8.55 9.87 -18.08
CA PHE A 335 -8.28 9.69 -16.65
C PHE A 335 -9.17 10.60 -15.79
N ARG A 336 -9.36 11.85 -16.21
CA ARG A 336 -10.12 12.85 -15.45
C ARG A 336 -11.57 12.40 -15.24
N GLU A 337 -12.20 11.80 -16.25
CA GLU A 337 -13.54 11.22 -16.15
C GLU A 337 -13.66 10.27 -14.94
N TRP A 338 -12.64 9.43 -14.70
CA TRP A 338 -12.63 8.49 -13.58
C TRP A 338 -12.30 9.15 -12.23
N VAL A 339 -11.47 10.20 -12.23
CA VAL A 339 -11.24 11.01 -11.02
C VAL A 339 -12.55 11.63 -10.55
N GLU A 340 -13.28 12.28 -11.46
CA GLU A 340 -14.57 12.89 -11.15
C GLU A 340 -15.60 11.85 -10.73
N TYR A 341 -15.66 10.72 -11.45
CA TYR A 341 -16.51 9.60 -11.08
C TYR A 341 -16.26 9.12 -9.65
N TYR A 342 -15.02 8.88 -9.25
CA TYR A 342 -14.72 8.37 -7.91
C TYR A 342 -14.94 9.41 -6.80
N ASP A 343 -14.69 10.70 -7.05
CA ASP A 343 -15.04 11.75 -6.10
C ASP A 343 -16.56 11.81 -5.84
N ASP A 344 -17.36 11.65 -6.90
CA ASP A 344 -18.83 11.64 -6.83
C ASP A 344 -19.40 10.28 -6.35
N ASN A 345 -18.64 9.18 -6.48
CA ASN A 345 -19.08 7.80 -6.20
C ASN A 345 -18.15 7.07 -5.22
N ARG A 346 -17.91 7.64 -4.03
CA ARG A 346 -16.90 7.14 -3.08
C ARG A 346 -17.16 5.76 -2.50
N LYS A 347 -18.42 5.36 -2.37
CA LYS A 347 -18.77 3.97 -2.03
C LYS A 347 -18.27 3.01 -3.10
N GLN A 348 -18.43 3.38 -4.37
CA GLN A 348 -17.90 2.60 -5.48
C GLN A 348 -16.37 2.61 -5.50
N PHE A 349 -15.73 3.76 -5.24
CA PHE A 349 -14.28 3.84 -5.07
C PHE A 349 -13.78 2.85 -4.01
N ARG A 350 -14.42 2.80 -2.83
CA ARG A 350 -14.05 1.87 -1.74
C ARG A 350 -14.13 0.41 -2.19
N LEU A 351 -15.14 0.03 -2.98
CA LEU A 351 -15.30 -1.33 -3.50
C LEU A 351 -14.28 -1.66 -4.60
N ASP A 352 -14.08 -0.75 -5.54
CA ASP A 352 -13.13 -0.93 -6.65
C ASP A 352 -11.69 -0.90 -6.15
N ALA A 353 -11.36 -0.10 -5.14
CA ALA A 353 -10.06 -0.08 -4.48
C ALA A 353 -9.68 -1.47 -3.93
N VAL A 354 -10.60 -2.14 -3.22
CA VAL A 354 -10.37 -3.51 -2.72
C VAL A 354 -10.18 -4.48 -3.87
N ARG A 355 -11.06 -4.43 -4.89
CA ARG A 355 -11.01 -5.35 -6.02
C ARG A 355 -9.69 -5.20 -6.80
N ASN A 356 -9.33 -3.96 -7.11
CA ASN A 356 -8.17 -3.66 -7.93
C ASN A 356 -6.87 -3.90 -7.18
N PHE A 357 -6.80 -3.54 -5.88
CA PHE A 357 -5.62 -3.82 -5.06
C PHE A 357 -5.42 -5.32 -4.86
N LYS A 358 -6.49 -6.08 -4.59
CA LYS A 358 -6.44 -7.55 -4.54
C LYS A 358 -5.90 -8.13 -5.85
N ARG A 359 -6.47 -7.68 -6.99
CA ARG A 359 -6.03 -8.14 -8.31
C ARG A 359 -4.56 -7.84 -8.54
N LEU A 360 -4.12 -6.61 -8.22
CA LEU A 360 -2.73 -6.16 -8.35
C LEU A 360 -1.78 -7.08 -7.59
N VAL A 361 -2.06 -7.35 -6.32
CA VAL A 361 -1.14 -8.16 -5.48
C VAL A 361 -1.17 -9.64 -5.81
N GLU A 362 -2.06 -10.10 -6.68
CA GLU A 362 -2.19 -11.48 -7.14
C GLU A 362 -1.70 -11.70 -8.57
N LEU A 363 -1.23 -10.65 -9.25
CA LEU A 363 -0.61 -10.77 -10.57
C LEU A 363 0.61 -11.71 -10.50
N GLY A 364 0.68 -12.65 -11.44
CA GLY A 364 1.77 -13.62 -11.53
C GLY A 364 1.78 -14.71 -10.45
N CYS A 365 0.72 -14.82 -9.65
CA CYS A 365 0.59 -15.84 -8.61
C CYS A 365 -0.30 -16.98 -9.10
N GLU A 366 0.26 -18.20 -9.16
CA GLU A 366 -0.47 -19.42 -9.49
C GLU A 366 -0.71 -20.27 -8.24
N GLY A 367 -1.85 -20.97 -8.17
CA GLY A 367 -2.13 -21.91 -7.08
C GLY A 367 -2.33 -21.27 -5.70
N ILE A 368 -2.49 -19.94 -5.63
CA ILE A 368 -2.78 -19.24 -4.38
C ILE A 368 -4.16 -19.63 -3.84
N LEU A 369 -4.20 -19.90 -2.54
CA LEU A 369 -5.39 -20.28 -1.81
C LEU A 369 -6.03 -19.01 -1.28
N THR A 370 -7.23 -18.70 -1.79
CA THR A 370 -8.00 -17.57 -1.28
C THR A 370 -8.35 -17.83 0.18
N GLU A 371 -8.13 -16.83 1.04
CA GLU A 371 -8.87 -16.75 2.31
C GLU A 371 -10.35 -16.83 1.95
N GLU A 372 -10.98 -18.00 2.18
CA GLU A 372 -12.43 -18.10 2.04
C GLU A 372 -13.00 -16.96 2.89
N ARG A 373 -13.85 -16.13 2.28
CA ARG A 373 -14.55 -15.08 3.01
C ARG A 373 -15.06 -15.72 4.29
N PRO A 374 -14.69 -15.21 5.47
CA PRO A 374 -15.32 -15.74 6.67
C PRO A 374 -16.80 -15.34 6.77
N PHE A 375 -17.35 -14.60 5.79
CA PHE A 375 -18.69 -14.03 5.89
C PHE A 375 -19.50 -13.99 4.59
N PRO A 376 -20.83 -14.21 4.68
CA PRO A 376 -21.78 -13.80 3.66
C PRO A 376 -21.85 -12.26 3.60
N PRO A 377 -22.35 -11.66 2.50
CA PRO A 377 -22.57 -10.22 2.43
C PRO A 377 -23.42 -9.77 3.62
N SER A 378 -23.09 -8.60 4.18
CA SER A 378 -23.99 -7.91 5.10
C SER A 378 -25.35 -7.84 4.43
N ASN A 379 -26.33 -8.57 4.96
CA ASN A 379 -27.70 -8.40 4.53
C ASN A 379 -28.00 -6.90 4.64
N GLY A 380 -28.31 -6.28 3.49
CA GLY A 380 -28.85 -4.94 3.45
C GLY A 380 -30.09 -4.92 4.34
N GLY A 381 -29.91 -4.40 5.55
CA GLY A 381 -30.94 -4.23 6.55
C GLY A 381 -31.26 -2.75 6.66
N ARG A 382 -32.16 -2.31 5.78
CA ARG A 382 -33.00 -1.10 5.78
C ARG A 382 -32.36 0.24 6.12
#